data_AF-A0A1A8EYK7-F1
#
_entry.id   AF-A0A1A8EYK7-F1
#
_cell.length_a   1.000
_cell.length_b   1.000
_cell.length_c   1.000
_cell.angle_alpha   90.00
_cell.angle_beta   90.00
_cell.angle_gamma   90.00
#
_symmetry.space_group_name_H-M   'P 1'
#
loop_
_entity.id
_entity.type
_entity.pdbx_description
1 polymer ?
#
loop_
_entity_poly.entity_id
_entity_poly.type
_entity_poly.pdbx_seq_one_letter_code
_entity_poly.pdbx_strand_id
1 'polypeptide(L)'
;SYAEKHGNRAVAREFSINESMVRKWRKLENELRQVKKTQLCFRGHKARWPELEDRLELWVNEQRTAGRSVSTVTIRLRARTRND
;
A
#
# COMPACT_ATOMS: atom_id res chain seq x y z
N SER A 1 10.13 8.21 15.55
CA SER A 1 10.78 9.09 14.54
C SER A 1 11.64 10.21 15.13
N TYR A 2 12.47 10.88 14.30
CA TYR A 2 13.22 12.09 14.68
C TYR A 2 12.29 13.19 15.27
N ALA A 3 11.13 13.39 14.66
CA ALA A 3 10.13 14.37 15.12
C ALA A 3 9.47 14.05 16.47
N GLU A 4 9.53 12.81 16.97
CA GLU A 4 9.11 12.48 18.34
C GLU A 4 10.10 13.00 19.39
N LYS A 5 11.40 12.99 19.06
CA LYS A 5 12.47 13.44 19.96
C LYS A 5 12.61 14.96 19.98
N HIS A 6 12.49 15.59 18.82
CA HIS A 6 12.76 17.02 18.64
C HIS A 6 11.50 17.90 18.58
N GLY A 7 10.32 17.29 18.42
CA GLY A 7 9.04 17.98 18.26
C GLY A 7 8.82 18.51 16.84
N ASN A 8 7.56 18.52 16.39
CA ASN A 8 7.21 18.78 14.98
C ASN A 8 7.70 20.14 14.48
N ARG A 9 7.57 21.18 15.30
CA ARG A 9 7.96 22.56 14.94
C ARG A 9 9.46 22.72 14.78
N ALA A 10 10.27 22.07 15.61
CA ALA A 10 11.73 22.13 15.51
C ALA A 10 12.21 21.46 14.21
N VAL A 11 11.69 20.26 13.93
CA VAL A 11 11.97 19.52 12.69
C VAL A 11 11.53 20.32 11.46
N ALA A 12 10.35 20.94 11.50
CA ALA A 12 9.86 21.76 10.39
C ALA A 12 10.83 22.90 10.05
N ARG A 13 11.37 23.59 11.06
CA ARG A 13 12.38 24.65 10.85
C ARG A 13 13.70 24.09 10.36
N GLU A 14 14.20 23.01 10.97
CA GLU A 14 15.48 22.40 10.63
C GLU A 14 15.52 21.93 9.17
N PHE A 15 14.47 21.24 8.72
CA PHE A 15 14.39 20.73 7.35
C PHE A 15 13.73 21.72 6.37
N SER A 16 13.39 22.93 6.81
CA SER A 16 12.70 23.95 5.99
C SER A 16 11.43 23.42 5.30
N ILE A 17 10.67 22.59 6.01
CA ILE A 17 9.41 22.00 5.53
C ILE A 17 8.23 22.51 6.35
N ASN A 18 7.02 22.37 5.80
CA ASN A 18 5.81 22.75 6.52
C ASN A 18 5.55 21.79 7.70
N GLU A 19 5.29 22.32 8.89
CA GLU A 19 4.97 21.53 10.10
C GLU A 19 3.79 20.56 9.87
N SER A 20 2.82 20.96 9.04
CA SER A 20 1.69 20.09 8.68
C SER A 20 2.12 18.81 7.95
N MET A 21 3.21 18.83 7.18
CA MET A 21 3.78 17.65 6.53
C MET A 21 4.42 16.73 7.57
N VAL A 22 5.21 17.27 8.50
CA VAL A 22 5.80 16.50 9.61
C VAL A 22 4.71 15.79 10.41
N ARG A 23 3.62 16.49 10.74
CA ARG A 23 2.48 15.90 11.44
C ARG A 23 1.79 14.81 10.63
N LYS A 24 1.59 15.00 9.32
CA LYS A 24 1.00 13.97 8.44
C LYS A 24 1.89 12.73 8.35
N TRP A 25 3.20 12.89 8.14
CA TRP A 25 4.13 11.76 8.08
C TRP A 25 4.23 11.00 9.38
N ARG A 26 4.14 11.67 10.54
CA ARG A 26 4.06 10.98 11.84
C ARG A 26 2.80 10.13 11.96
N LYS A 27 1.64 10.64 11.54
CA LYS A 27 0.39 9.85 11.54
C LYS A 27 0.49 8.62 10.63
N LEU A 28 1.27 8.71 9.55
CA LEU A 28 1.48 7.63 8.57
C LEU A 28 2.80 6.87 8.81
N GLU A 29 3.48 7.03 9.97
CA GLU A 29 4.84 6.51 10.16
C GLU A 29 4.92 4.99 9.95
N ASN A 30 3.95 4.24 10.47
CA ASN A 30 3.90 2.79 10.32
C ASN A 30 3.69 2.37 8.85
N GLU A 31 2.77 3.04 8.15
CA GLU A 31 2.49 2.78 6.74
C GLU A 31 3.72 3.09 5.87
N LEU A 32 4.36 4.25 6.11
CA LEU A 32 5.59 4.67 5.42
C LEU A 32 6.75 3.69 5.61
N ARG A 33 6.81 2.97 6.74
CA ARG A 33 7.84 1.95 7.00
C ARG A 33 7.55 0.62 6.31
N GLN A 34 6.29 0.33 6.01
CA GLN A 34 5.86 -0.93 5.41
C GLN A 34 5.78 -0.88 3.87
N VAL A 35 5.61 0.31 3.28
CA VAL A 35 5.50 0.44 1.82
C VAL A 35 6.79 0.11 1.08
N LYS A 36 6.63 -0.32 -0.18
CA LYS A 36 7.75 -0.55 -1.10
C LYS A 36 8.48 0.77 -1.34
N LYS A 37 9.82 0.73 -1.44
CA LYS A 37 10.65 1.91 -1.74
C LYS A 37 10.27 2.62 -3.04
N THR A 38 9.67 1.91 -3.99
CA THR A 38 9.21 2.45 -5.28
C THR A 38 7.85 3.14 -5.20
N GLN A 39 7.14 3.07 -4.06
CA GLN A 39 5.84 3.69 -3.90
C GLN A 39 5.97 5.19 -3.65
N LEU A 40 5.60 5.98 -4.64
CA LEU A 40 5.69 7.45 -4.59
C LEU A 40 4.51 8.12 -3.89
N CYS A 41 3.37 7.43 -3.78
CA CYS A 41 2.17 7.99 -3.17
C CYS A 41 1.20 6.91 -2.66
N PHE A 42 0.39 7.28 -1.66
CA PHE A 42 -0.75 6.48 -1.18
C PHE A 42 -2.01 6.83 -1.97
N ARG A 43 -1.96 6.69 -3.30
CA ARG A 43 -3.11 6.93 -4.19
C ARG A 43 -3.80 5.61 -4.52
N GLY A 44 -5.11 5.68 -4.73
CA GLY A 44 -5.93 4.54 -5.14
C GLY A 44 -7.13 4.32 -4.21
N HIS A 45 -8.08 3.52 -4.67
CA HIS A 45 -9.16 3.04 -3.82
C HIS A 45 -8.65 1.90 -2.96
N LYS A 46 -9.13 1.84 -1.72
CA LYS A 46 -9.00 0.64 -0.89
C LYS A 46 -9.74 -0.51 -1.57
N ALA A 47 -9.28 -1.73 -1.32
CA ALA A 47 -9.96 -2.95 -1.74
C ALA A 47 -11.43 -2.87 -1.34
N ARG A 48 -12.33 -3.09 -2.31
CA ARG A 48 -13.77 -3.09 -2.05
C ARG A 48 -14.19 -4.44 -1.46
N TRP A 49 -13.46 -5.49 -1.81
CA TRP A 49 -13.69 -6.86 -1.36
C TRP A 49 -12.38 -7.47 -0.86
N PRO A 50 -11.86 -7.07 0.31
CA PRO A 50 -10.50 -7.43 0.75
C PRO A 50 -10.20 -8.92 0.68
N GLU A 51 -11.08 -9.78 1.23
CA GLU A 51 -10.83 -11.22 1.26
C GLU A 51 -10.91 -11.88 -0.13
N LEU A 52 -11.66 -11.27 -1.06
CA LEU A 52 -11.74 -11.75 -2.44
C LEU A 52 -10.49 -11.29 -3.22
N GLU A 53 -10.10 -10.03 -3.05
CA GLU A 53 -8.94 -9.43 -3.72
C GLU A 53 -7.64 -10.13 -3.26
N ASP A 54 -7.48 -10.43 -1.97
CA ASP A 54 -6.33 -11.16 -1.43
C ASP A 54 -6.21 -12.57 -2.02
N ARG A 55 -7.33 -13.31 -2.08
CA ARG A 55 -7.36 -14.66 -2.70
C ARG A 55 -7.03 -14.62 -4.19
N LEU A 56 -7.54 -13.61 -4.91
CA LEU A 56 -7.24 -13.44 -6.33
C LEU A 56 -5.78 -13.04 -6.55
N GLU A 57 -5.22 -12.19 -5.69
CA GLU A 57 -3.80 -11.82 -5.74
C GLU A 57 -2.91 -13.04 -5.55
N LEU A 58 -3.19 -13.87 -4.54
CA LEU A 58 -2.45 -15.11 -4.29
C LEU A 58 -2.49 -16.02 -5.53
N TRP A 59 -3.68 -16.27 -6.06
CA TRP A 59 -3.86 -17.11 -7.24
C TRP A 59 -3.16 -16.54 -8.49
N VAL A 60 -3.25 -15.22 -8.73
CA VAL A 60 -2.54 -14.57 -9.86
C VAL A 60 -1.03 -14.73 -9.71
N ASN A 61 -0.51 -14.57 -8.50
CA ASN A 61 0.91 -14.74 -8.21
C ASN A 61 1.35 -16.18 -8.48
N GLU A 62 0.60 -17.19 -8.01
CA GLU A 62 0.86 -18.61 -8.29
C GLU A 62 0.89 -18.93 -9.79
N GLN A 63 -0.05 -18.40 -10.57
CA GLN A 63 -0.05 -18.61 -12.02
C GLN A 63 1.18 -17.97 -12.68
N ARG A 64 1.55 -16.76 -12.26
CA ARG A 64 2.70 -16.03 -12.83
C ARG A 64 4.04 -16.66 -12.44
N THR A 65 4.18 -17.16 -11.22
CA THR A 65 5.38 -17.90 -10.81
C THR A 65 5.52 -19.22 -11.56
N ALA A 66 4.41 -19.85 -11.94
CA ALA A 66 4.38 -21.00 -12.84
C ALA A 66 4.56 -20.66 -14.34
N GLY A 67 4.87 -19.40 -14.68
CA GLY A 67 5.13 -18.95 -16.06
C GLY A 67 3.87 -18.78 -16.91
N ARG A 68 2.67 -18.74 -16.31
CA ARG A 68 1.39 -18.62 -17.04
C ARG A 68 0.93 -17.17 -17.10
N SER A 69 0.42 -16.76 -18.26
CA SER A 69 -0.24 -15.46 -18.42
C SER A 69 -1.65 -15.50 -17.84
N VAL A 70 -2.04 -14.48 -17.07
CA VAL A 70 -3.39 -14.34 -16.52
C VAL A 70 -4.07 -13.10 -17.10
N SER A 71 -5.18 -13.30 -17.82
CA SER A 71 -5.97 -12.21 -18.39
C SER A 71 -6.99 -11.66 -17.39
N THR A 72 -7.44 -10.41 -17.59
CA THR A 72 -8.50 -9.80 -16.79
C THR A 72 -9.82 -10.59 -16.88
N VAL A 73 -10.11 -11.20 -18.03
CA VAL A 73 -11.31 -12.04 -18.20
C VAL A 73 -11.22 -13.27 -17.29
N THR A 74 -10.06 -13.92 -17.24
CA THR A 74 -9.81 -15.07 -16.37
C THR A 74 -9.94 -14.70 -14.89
N ILE A 75 -9.42 -13.54 -14.47
CA ILE A 75 -9.57 -13.04 -13.09
C ILE A 75 -11.04 -12.85 -12.74
N ARG A 76 -11.85 -12.25 -13.63
CA ARG A 76 -13.29 -12.05 -13.39
C ARG A 76 -14.05 -13.37 -13.30
N LEU A 77 -13.71 -14.34 -14.15
CA LEU A 77 -14.29 -15.69 -14.08
C LEU A 77 -13.93 -16.36 -12.76
N ARG A 78 -12.65 -16.32 -12.35
CA ARG A 78 -12.18 -16.85 -11.08
C ARG A 78 -12.88 -16.21 -9.88
N ALA A 79 -13.11 -14.90 -9.94
CA ALA A 79 -13.83 -14.15 -8.90
C ALA A 79 -15.29 -14.57 -8.75
N ARG A 80 -15.93 -14.98 -9.86
CA ARG A 80 -17.32 -15.46 -9.89
C ARG A 80 -17.46 -16.91 -9.45
N THR A 81 -16.48 -17.75 -9.76
CA THR A 81 -16.45 -19.15 -9.32
C THR A 81 -16.11 -19.21 -7.82
N ARG A 82 -17.15 -19.15 -6.98
CA ARG A 82 -17.08 -19.57 -5.57
C ARG A 82 -16.93 -21.10 -5.54
N ASN A 83 -15.72 -21.61 -5.63
CA ASN A 83 -15.44 -22.95 -5.15
C ASN A 83 -14.49 -22.82 -3.97
N ASP A 84 -15.10 -23.10 -2.82
CA ASP A 84 -14.58 -23.46 -1.50
C ASP A 84 -14.03 -22.32 -0.60
#